data_AF-A0A0F2NM14-F1
#
_entry.id   AF-A0A0F2NM14-F1
#
_cell.length_a   1.000
_cell.length_b   1.000
_cell.length_c   1.000
_cell.angle_alpha   90.00
_cell.angle_beta   90.00
_cell.angle_gamma   90.00
#
_symmetry.space_group_name_H-M   'P 1'
#
loop_
_entity.id
_entity.type
_entity.pdbx_description
1 polymer ?
#
loop_
_entity_poly.entity_id
_entity_poly.type
_entity_poly.pdbx_seq_one_letter_code
_entity_poly.pdbx_strand_id
1 'polypeptide(L)'
;MKKVITALLAILFLASQYGFASEIKVSTLEDSIMKRDSGNVWISLKATVTNNGSSPRVAVPVQAVDENNHTMKNFGLKGTIPPGATGELVGSIPVSEHEFKKIKKWQVAE
;
A
#
# COMPACT_ATOMS: atom_id res chain seq x y z
N MET A 1 -36.99 42.03 28.11
CA MET A 1 -35.68 41.37 28.35
C MET A 1 -35.53 40.21 27.38
N LYS A 2 -34.75 40.38 26.31
CA LYS A 2 -34.56 39.37 25.26
C LYS A 2 -33.46 38.39 25.70
N LYS A 3 -33.80 37.11 25.89
CA LYS A 3 -32.81 36.03 26.11
C LYS A 3 -32.23 35.66 24.75
N VAL A 4 -30.95 35.91 24.56
CA VAL A 4 -30.18 35.44 23.39
C VAL A 4 -29.92 33.95 23.60
N ILE A 5 -30.46 33.12 22.71
CA ILE A 5 -30.15 31.69 22.64
C ILE A 5 -28.91 31.56 21.76
N THR A 6 -27.76 31.34 22.39
CA THR A 6 -26.52 31.01 21.67
C THR A 6 -26.53 29.51 21.41
N ALA A 7 -27.03 29.11 20.24
CA ALA A 7 -26.83 27.77 19.72
C ALA A 7 -25.41 27.68 19.13
N LEU A 8 -24.48 27.08 19.88
CA LEU A 8 -23.16 26.73 19.37
C LEU A 8 -23.25 25.35 18.73
N LEU A 9 -23.79 25.27 17.50
CA LEU A 9 -23.68 24.06 16.69
C LEU A 9 -22.37 24.17 15.89
N ALA A 10 -21.28 23.72 16.50
CA ALA A 10 -20.02 23.53 15.79
C ALA A 10 -20.15 22.29 14.89
N ILE A 11 -20.65 22.48 13.68
CA ILE A 11 -20.51 21.51 12.59
C ILE A 11 -19.05 21.57 12.16
N LEU A 12 -18.19 20.79 12.82
CA LEU A 12 -16.81 20.64 12.35
C LEU A 12 -16.82 19.69 11.16
N PHE A 13 -16.50 20.26 10.00
CA PHE A 13 -16.29 19.62 8.72
C PHE A 13 -15.55 18.27 8.85
N LEU A 14 -16.23 17.16 8.52
CA LEU A 14 -15.53 15.96 8.08
C LEU A 14 -14.92 16.27 6.70
N ALA A 15 -13.71 16.82 6.70
CA ALA A 15 -12.85 16.71 5.54
C ALA A 15 -12.47 15.24 5.40
N SER A 16 -13.30 14.47 4.68
CA SER A 16 -12.89 13.16 4.18
C SER A 16 -11.71 13.42 3.24
N GLN A 17 -10.49 13.32 3.76
CA GLN A 17 -9.30 13.40 2.95
C GLN A 17 -9.37 12.21 1.99
N TYR A 18 -9.65 12.49 0.71
CA TYR A 18 -9.67 11.52 -0.38
C TYR A 18 -8.25 10.99 -0.72
N GLY A 19 -7.27 11.21 0.16
CA GLY A 19 -5.89 10.76 0.03
C GLY A 19 -5.64 9.39 0.64
N PHE A 20 -4.51 8.78 0.28
CA PHE A 20 -3.98 7.63 1.01
C PHE A 20 -3.46 8.06 2.39
N ALA A 21 -3.40 7.13 3.33
CA ALA A 21 -2.77 7.31 4.62
C ALA A 21 -1.31 7.71 4.42
N SER A 22 -0.91 8.81 5.06
CA SER A 22 0.46 9.32 5.03
C SER A 22 1.37 8.65 6.06
N GLU A 23 0.79 8.06 7.10
CA GLU A 23 1.51 7.42 8.20
C GLU A 23 1.21 5.93 8.23
N ILE A 24 2.07 5.14 7.61
CA ILE A 24 1.94 3.68 7.56
C ILE A 24 3.26 3.02 7.95
N LYS A 25 3.18 1.83 8.53
CA LYS A 25 4.34 1.00 8.84
C LYS A 25 4.17 -0.35 8.15
N VAL A 26 5.13 -0.72 7.31
CA VAL A 26 5.19 -2.06 6.71
C VAL A 26 6.07 -2.94 7.60
N SER A 27 5.51 -4.03 8.13
CA SER A 27 6.26 -4.96 8.99
C SER A 27 6.88 -6.11 8.21
N THR A 28 6.21 -6.57 7.15
CA THR A 28 6.68 -7.67 6.30
C THR A 28 6.30 -7.39 4.85
N LEU A 29 7.10 -7.92 3.93
CA LEU A 29 6.81 -8.01 2.51
C LEU A 29 7.26 -9.41 2.05
N GLU A 30 6.32 -10.21 1.59
CA GLU A 30 6.56 -11.58 1.12
C GLU A 30 6.18 -11.68 -0.35
N ASP A 31 6.97 -12.44 -1.11
CA ASP A 31 6.66 -12.79 -2.50
C ASP A 31 6.48 -14.31 -2.67
N SER A 32 5.64 -14.70 -3.62
CA SER A 32 5.46 -16.09 -4.01
C SER A 32 5.08 -16.22 -5.48
N ILE A 33 5.55 -17.28 -6.13
CA ILE A 33 5.16 -17.61 -7.51
C ILE A 33 3.78 -18.25 -7.49
N MET A 34 2.80 -17.62 -8.16
CA MET A 34 1.44 -18.16 -8.27
C MET A 34 1.30 -19.13 -9.44
N LYS A 35 1.75 -18.69 -10.62
CA LYS A 35 1.67 -19.45 -11.87
C LYS A 35 2.70 -18.96 -12.87
N ARG A 36 2.94 -19.77 -13.90
CA ARG A 36 3.66 -19.40 -15.11
C ARG A 36 2.72 -19.56 -16.30
N ASP A 37 2.63 -18.55 -17.15
CA ASP A 37 1.95 -18.63 -18.45
C ASP A 37 2.91 -18.16 -19.55
N SER A 38 2.57 -18.37 -20.82
CA SER A 38 3.41 -18.18 -22.02
C SER A 38 4.36 -16.96 -21.99
N GLY A 39 5.52 -17.10 -21.33
CA GLY A 39 6.55 -16.07 -21.19
C GLY A 39 6.49 -15.20 -19.94
N ASN A 40 5.50 -15.35 -19.06
CA ASN A 40 5.38 -14.61 -17.80
C ASN A 40 5.34 -15.51 -16.57
N VAL A 41 5.91 -15.01 -15.48
CA VAL A 41 5.74 -15.51 -14.12
C VAL A 41 4.83 -14.54 -13.38
N TRP A 42 3.76 -15.04 -12.77
CA TRP A 42 2.87 -14.25 -11.93
C TRP A 42 3.34 -14.33 -10.48
N ILE A 43 3.73 -13.18 -9.93
CA ILE A 43 4.21 -13.06 -8.56
C ILE A 43 3.09 -12.46 -7.71
N SER A 44 2.76 -13.13 -6.61
CA SER A 44 1.94 -12.55 -5.54
C SER A 44 2.86 -11.83 -4.55
N LEU A 45 2.55 -10.58 -4.25
CA LEU A 45 3.18 -9.80 -3.19
C LEU A 45 2.17 -9.61 -2.06
N LYS A 46 2.59 -9.87 -0.83
CA LYS A 46 1.80 -9.66 0.37
C LYS A 46 2.58 -8.80 1.36
N ALA A 47 2.00 -7.67 1.76
CA ALA A 47 2.58 -6.81 2.77
C ALA A 47 1.67 -6.74 4.00
N THR A 48 2.25 -6.90 5.19
CA THR A 48 1.55 -6.61 6.45
C THR A 48 1.81 -5.16 6.82
N VAL A 49 0.74 -4.39 6.99
CA VAL A 49 0.78 -2.93 7.12
C VAL A 49 -0.05 -2.49 8.31
N THR A 50 0.55 -1.69 9.19
CA THR A 50 -0.16 -0.93 10.22
C THR A 50 -0.45 0.47 9.70
N ASN A 51 -1.71 0.89 9.72
CA ASN A 51 -2.13 2.22 9.36
C ASN A 51 -2.19 3.11 10.61
N ASN A 52 -1.23 4.02 10.76
CA ASN A 52 -1.21 5.01 11.85
C ASN A 52 -1.83 6.35 11.43
N GLY A 53 -2.14 6.52 10.15
CA GLY A 53 -2.74 7.73 9.60
C GLY A 53 -4.24 7.81 9.81
N SER A 54 -4.83 8.92 9.37
CA SER A 54 -6.26 9.22 9.52
C SER A 54 -7.15 8.70 8.37
N SER A 55 -6.55 8.40 7.22
CA SER A 55 -7.28 7.86 6.06
C SER A 55 -7.30 6.34 6.09
N PRO A 56 -8.43 5.68 5.79
CA PRO A 56 -8.48 4.22 5.70
C PRO A 56 -7.87 3.67 4.40
N ARG A 57 -7.58 4.51 3.40
CA ARG A 57 -7.00 4.07 2.12
C ARG A 57 -5.49 3.96 2.29
N VAL A 58 -4.90 2.80 2.04
CA VAL A 58 -3.45 2.58 2.17
C VAL A 58 -2.84 2.22 0.81
N ALA A 59 -1.67 2.79 0.53
CA ALA A 59 -0.84 2.43 -0.61
C ALA A 59 0.58 2.17 -0.14
N VAL A 60 1.16 1.04 -0.51
CA VAL A 60 2.56 0.71 -0.29
C VAL A 60 3.25 0.62 -1.65
N PRO A 61 4.17 1.56 -1.97
CA PRO A 61 4.99 1.43 -3.15
C PRO A 61 6.05 0.35 -2.91
N VAL A 62 6.16 -0.57 -3.84
CA VAL A 62 7.07 -1.71 -3.80
C VAL A 62 7.89 -1.71 -5.08
N GLN A 63 9.16 -2.06 -4.98
CA GLN A 63 10.05 -2.21 -6.12
C GLN A 63 10.75 -3.57 -6.13
N ALA A 64 10.93 -4.12 -7.33
CA ALA A 64 11.86 -5.21 -7.59
C ALA A 64 13.22 -4.63 -7.95
N VAL A 65 14.29 -5.22 -7.42
CA VAL A 65 15.66 -4.82 -7.74
C VAL A 65 16.52 -5.99 -8.21
N ASP A 66 17.55 -5.67 -8.99
CA ASP A 66 18.56 -6.63 -9.46
C ASP A 66 19.67 -6.87 -8.42
N GLU A 67 20.71 -7.59 -8.82
CA GLU A 67 21.88 -7.89 -7.98
C GLU A 67 22.70 -6.66 -7.57
N ASN A 68 22.57 -5.56 -8.30
CA ASN A 68 23.26 -4.29 -8.05
C ASN A 68 22.34 -3.28 -7.33
N ASN A 69 21.18 -3.73 -6.83
CA ASN A 69 20.11 -2.88 -6.27
C ASN A 69 19.53 -1.85 -7.26
N HIS A 70 19.66 -2.05 -8.58
CA HIS A 70 18.96 -1.19 -9.53
C HIS A 70 17.48 -1.54 -9.58
N THR A 71 16.62 -0.52 -9.54
CA THR A 71 15.17 -0.69 -9.70
C THR A 71 14.85 -1.24 -11.08
N MET A 72 14.26 -2.43 -11.10
CA MET A 72 13.81 -3.11 -12.31
C MET A 72 12.33 -2.84 -12.59
N LYS A 73 11.51 -2.79 -11.54
CA LYS A 73 10.05 -2.68 -11.66
C LYS A 73 9.44 -2.05 -10.41
N ASN A 74 8.43 -1.22 -10.61
CA ASN A 74 7.63 -0.63 -9.54
C ASN A 74 6.22 -1.21 -9.53
N PHE A 75 5.65 -1.36 -8.34
CA PHE A 75 4.30 -1.86 -8.12
C PHE A 75 3.68 -1.20 -6.90
N GLY A 76 2.38 -0.93 -6.93
CA GLY A 76 1.67 -0.34 -5.79
C GLY A 76 0.69 -1.34 -5.20
N LEU A 77 0.96 -1.82 -3.99
CA LEU A 77 -0.03 -2.52 -3.19
C LEU A 77 -1.00 -1.50 -2.63
N LYS A 78 -2.30 -1.68 -2.89
CA LYS A 78 -3.34 -0.74 -2.46
C LYS A 78 -4.49 -1.48 -1.81
N GLY A 79 -5.10 -0.87 -0.81
CA GLY A 79 -6.28 -1.42 -0.17
C GLY A 79 -6.84 -0.51 0.91
N THR A 80 -7.67 -1.09 1.77
CA THR A 80 -8.31 -0.39 2.88
C THR A 80 -7.91 -1.05 4.19
N ILE A 81 -7.30 -0.27 5.08
CA ILE A 81 -6.95 -0.67 6.45
C ILE A 81 -7.42 0.47 7.34
N PRO A 82 -8.35 0.26 8.29
CA PRO A 82 -8.83 1.33 9.16
C PRO A 82 -7.68 2.02 9.93
N PRO A 83 -7.80 3.32 10.24
CA PRO A 83 -6.89 4.01 11.15
C PRO A 83 -6.68 3.23 12.46
N GLY A 84 -5.42 3.08 12.88
CA GLY A 84 -5.00 2.34 14.08
C GLY A 84 -4.99 0.81 13.92
N ALA A 85 -5.37 0.27 12.76
CA ALA A 85 -5.42 -1.17 12.52
C ALA A 85 -4.18 -1.68 11.75
N THR A 86 -3.92 -2.98 11.91
CA THR A 86 -2.99 -3.74 11.06
C THR A 86 -3.76 -4.66 10.13
N GLY A 87 -3.37 -4.71 8.87
CA GLY A 87 -3.98 -5.57 7.85
C GLY A 87 -2.98 -6.01 6.79
N GLU A 88 -3.43 -6.87 5.89
CA GLU A 88 -2.63 -7.35 4.77
C GLU A 88 -3.06 -6.67 3.47
N LEU A 89 -2.08 -6.27 2.65
CA LEU A 89 -2.29 -5.89 1.26
C LEU A 89 -1.71 -6.96 0.36
N VAL A 90 -2.52 -7.48 -0.56
CA VAL A 90 -2.11 -8.50 -1.53
C VAL A 90 -2.29 -7.96 -2.93
N GLY A 91 -1.30 -8.19 -3.79
CA GLY A 91 -1.37 -7.85 -5.20
C GLY A 91 -0.62 -8.86 -6.04
N SER A 92 -1.06 -9.04 -7.28
CA SER A 92 -0.40 -9.91 -8.24
C SER A 92 0.17 -9.08 -9.39
N ILE A 93 1.39 -9.40 -9.80
CA ILE A 93 2.07 -8.72 -10.88
C ILE A 93 2.67 -9.74 -11.87
N PRO A 94 2.41 -9.59 -13.17
CA PRO A 94 3.12 -10.35 -14.18
C PRO A 94 4.53 -9.77 -14.37
N VAL A 95 5.52 -10.65 -14.39
CA VAL A 95 6.89 -10.35 -14.81
C VAL A 95 7.28 -11.29 -15.93
N SER A 96 7.99 -10.81 -16.96
CA SER A 96 8.48 -11.72 -17.99
C SER A 96 9.48 -12.71 -17.39
N GLU A 97 9.61 -13.89 -17.99
CA GLU A 97 10.60 -14.90 -17.58
C GLU A 97 12.04 -14.35 -17.60
N HIS A 98 12.35 -13.43 -18.51
CA HIS A 98 13.65 -12.77 -18.59
C HIS A 98 13.87 -11.78 -17.44
N GLU A 99 12.87 -10.97 -17.10
CA GLU A 99 12.95 -10.07 -15.92
C GLU A 99 13.03 -10.87 -14.62
N PHE A 100 12.18 -11.90 -14.47
CA PHE A 100 12.10 -12.72 -13.27
C PHE A 100 13.47 -13.32 -12.87
N LYS A 101 14.25 -13.78 -13.85
CA LYS A 101 15.60 -14.32 -13.62
C LYS A 101 16.60 -13.31 -13.06
N LYS A 102 16.35 -12.01 -13.26
CA LYS A 102 17.23 -10.91 -12.83
C LYS A 102 16.80 -10.31 -11.50
N ILE A 103 15.51 -10.40 -11.17
CA ILE A 103 14.99 -9.94 -9.88
C ILE A 103 15.64 -10.75 -8.76
N LYS A 104 16.22 -10.05 -7.78
CA LYS A 104 16.83 -10.67 -6.59
C LYS A 104 15.97 -10.53 -5.35
N LYS A 105 15.26 -9.40 -5.22
CA LYS A 105 14.37 -9.14 -4.09
C LYS A 105 13.29 -8.14 -4.46
N TRP A 106 12.20 -8.21 -3.72
CA TRP A 106 11.19 -7.16 -3.61
C TRP A 106 11.39 -6.40 -2.31
N GLN A 107 11.23 -5.08 -2.35
CA GLN A 107 11.35 -4.22 -1.17
C GLN A 107 10.39 -3.04 -1.26
N VAL A 108 10.05 -2.43 -0.13
CA VAL A 108 9.33 -1.16 -0.11
C VAL A 108 10.22 -0.11 -0.80
N ALA A 109 9.61 0.70 -1.68
CA ALA A 109 10.33 1.81 -2.31
C ALA A 109 10.49 2.96 -1.31
N GLU A 110 11.68 3.55 -1.27
CA GLU A 110 12.00 4.73 -0.45
C GLU A 110 11.51 6.04 -1.09
#